data_AF-A0A255ZVE1-F1
#
_entry.id   AF-A0A255ZVE1-F1
#
_cell.length_a   1.000
_cell.length_b   1.000
_cell.length_c   1.000
_cell.angle_alpha   90.00
_cell.angle_beta   90.00
_cell.angle_gamma   90.00
#
_symmetry.space_group_name_H-M   'P 1'
#
loop_
_entity.id
_entity.type
_entity.pdbx_description
1 polymer ?
#
loop_
_entity_poly.entity_id
_entity_poly.type
_entity_poly.pdbx_seq_one_letter_code
_entity_poly.pdbx_strand_id
1 'polypeptide(L)'
;MKKFIAIGLLLLFVSCRQGNAVEKPGKLIEREKMADILYDLSLLQAIRSQSPNTLRDENVDPQQYIYKKYAIDSITLAQNHKYYASKLEEYAKIQEEVKARVQARIKENEPKKDIKK
;
A
#
# COMPACT_ATOMS: atom_id res chain seq x y z
N MET A 1 -17.59 43.43 -6.73
CA MET A 1 -17.70 42.12 -6.03
C MET A 1 -18.13 40.98 -6.96
N LYS A 2 -19.18 41.13 -7.80
CA LYS A 2 -19.63 40.07 -8.75
C LYS A 2 -18.56 39.57 -9.74
N LYS A 3 -17.64 40.44 -10.17
CA LYS A 3 -16.53 40.09 -11.09
C LYS A 3 -15.48 39.16 -10.47
N PHE A 4 -15.22 39.27 -9.16
CA PHE A 4 -14.28 38.40 -8.44
C PHE A 4 -14.88 37.01 -8.19
N ILE A 5 -16.20 36.94 -7.96
CA ILE A 5 -16.94 35.66 -7.87
C ILE A 5 -16.87 34.92 -9.20
N ALA A 6 -17.01 35.63 -10.33
CA ALA A 6 -16.88 35.03 -11.66
C ALA A 6 -15.47 34.49 -11.94
N ILE A 7 -14.42 35.20 -11.49
CA ILE A 7 -13.02 34.75 -11.63
C ILE A 7 -12.74 33.53 -10.74
N GLY A 8 -13.25 33.52 -9.50
CA GLY A 8 -13.17 32.36 -8.61
C GLY A 8 -13.90 31.14 -9.16
N LEU A 9 -15.07 31.34 -9.78
CA LEU A 9 -15.85 30.28 -10.42
C LEU A 9 -15.14 29.73 -11.67
N LEU A 10 -14.46 30.58 -12.45
CA LEU A 10 -13.69 30.16 -13.63
C LEU A 10 -12.46 29.32 -13.26
N LEU A 11 -11.79 29.64 -12.15
CA LEU A 11 -10.64 28.86 -11.65
C LEU A 11 -11.02 27.43 -11.24
N LEU A 12 -12.27 27.20 -10.77
CA LEU A 12 -12.75 25.86 -10.43
C LEU A 12 -12.82 24.92 -11.65
N PHE A 13 -13.02 25.46 -12.86
CA PHE A 13 -13.07 24.66 -14.09
C PHE A 13 -11.69 24.28 -14.64
N VAL A 14 -10.62 25.00 -14.26
CA VAL A 14 -9.24 24.71 -14.71
C VAL A 14 -8.58 23.62 -13.85
N SER A 15 -9.10 23.34 -12.65
CA SER A 15 -8.65 22.23 -11.80
C SER A 15 -8.88 20.84 -12.42
N CYS A 16 -9.76 20.73 -13.42
CA CYS A 16 -9.91 19.55 -14.25
C CYS A 16 -8.91 19.60 -15.43
N ARG A 17 -7.61 19.70 -15.15
CA ARG A 17 -6.57 19.31 -16.13
C ARG A 17 -6.26 17.82 -15.89
N GLN A 18 -6.72 16.89 -16.73
CA GLN A 18 -6.34 16.57 -18.12
C GLN A 18 -5.24 15.48 -18.14
N GLY A 19 -5.66 14.25 -18.47
CA GLY A 19 -4.81 13.18 -19.01
C GLY A 19 -3.81 12.52 -18.06
N ASN A 20 -4.27 11.81 -17.03
CA ASN A 20 -3.38 11.22 -16.03
C ASN A 20 -2.86 9.83 -16.44
N ALA A 21 -2.12 9.74 -17.55
CA ALA A 21 -1.20 8.62 -17.69
C ALA A 21 -0.14 8.80 -16.60
N VAL A 22 -0.20 7.99 -15.54
CA VAL A 22 0.81 8.05 -14.48
C VAL A 22 2.13 7.60 -15.06
N GLU A 23 3.12 8.48 -15.03
CA GLU A 23 4.46 8.19 -15.55
C GLU A 23 5.09 7.01 -14.80
N LYS A 24 5.87 6.21 -15.52
CA LYS A 24 6.63 5.12 -14.94
C LYS A 24 7.70 5.71 -14.01
N PRO A 25 7.79 5.26 -12.74
CA PRO A 25 8.83 5.71 -11.82
C PRO A 25 10.24 5.43 -12.36
N GLY A 26 11.19 6.32 -12.08
CA GLY A 26 12.58 6.13 -12.50
C GLY A 26 13.22 4.88 -11.89
N LYS A 27 12.81 4.52 -10.66
CA LYS A 27 13.13 3.23 -10.02
C LYS A 27 11.84 2.43 -9.91
N LEU A 28 11.57 1.55 -10.87
CA LEU A 28 10.41 0.67 -10.83
C LEU A 28 10.66 -0.47 -9.84
N ILE A 29 9.75 -0.64 -8.89
CA ILE A 29 9.64 -1.85 -8.05
C ILE A 29 8.89 -2.88 -8.88
N GLU A 30 9.43 -4.08 -9.05
CA GLU A 30 8.76 -5.17 -9.76
C GLU A 30 7.45 -5.58 -9.06
N ARG A 31 6.50 -6.14 -9.83
CA ARG A 31 5.15 -6.46 -9.36
C ARG A 31 5.18 -7.41 -8.16
N GLU A 32 6.00 -8.45 -8.24
CA GLU A 32 6.22 -9.46 -7.22
C GLU A 32 6.79 -8.82 -5.94
N LYS A 33 7.80 -7.96 -6.09
CA LYS A 33 8.39 -7.21 -4.97
C LYS A 33 7.38 -6.24 -4.34
N MET A 34 6.49 -5.64 -5.14
CA MET A 34 5.40 -4.81 -4.61
C MET A 34 4.39 -5.65 -3.80
N ALA A 35 4.07 -6.87 -4.26
CA ALA A 35 3.24 -7.80 -3.50
C ALA A 35 3.90 -8.17 -2.15
N ASP A 36 5.21 -8.42 -2.12
CA ASP A 36 5.95 -8.66 -0.88
C ASP A 36 5.89 -7.47 0.08
N ILE A 37 6.11 -6.25 -0.42
CA ILE A 37 6.04 -5.01 0.37
C ILE A 37 4.65 -4.85 0.99
N LEU A 38 3.59 -5.01 0.19
CA LEU A 38 2.21 -4.85 0.67
C LEU A 38 1.80 -5.96 1.64
N TYR A 39 2.31 -7.18 1.43
CA TYR A 39 2.13 -8.28 2.37
C TYR A 39 2.74 -7.96 3.74
N ASP A 40 4.00 -7.52 3.79
CA ASP A 40 4.64 -7.15 5.06
C ASP A 40 3.97 -5.95 5.73
N LEU A 41 3.56 -4.95 4.94
CA LEU A 41 2.80 -3.81 5.47
C LEU A 41 1.48 -4.27 6.11
N SER A 42 0.79 -5.23 5.49
CA SER A 42 -0.44 -5.79 6.07
C SER A 42 -0.19 -6.51 7.39
N LEU A 43 0.94 -7.22 7.52
CA LEU A 43 1.33 -7.87 8.77
C LEU A 43 1.67 -6.85 9.86
N LEU A 44 2.47 -5.83 9.53
CA LEU A 44 2.82 -4.76 10.48
C LEU A 44 1.57 -4.01 10.94
N GLN A 45 0.60 -3.78 10.05
CA GLN A 45 -0.68 -3.18 10.40
C GLN A 45 -1.51 -4.08 11.32
N ALA A 46 -1.54 -5.39 11.05
CA ALA A 46 -2.23 -6.36 11.89
C ALA A 46 -1.62 -6.46 13.30
N ILE A 47 -0.28 -6.46 13.40
CA ILE A 47 0.44 -6.42 14.69
C ILE A 47 0.09 -5.13 15.42
N ARG A 48 0.19 -3.98 14.76
CA ARG A 48 -0.13 -2.68 15.38
C ARG A 48 -1.60 -2.60 15.84
N SER A 49 -2.51 -3.23 15.11
CA SER A 49 -3.93 -3.23 15.45
C SER A 49 -4.26 -4.16 16.62
N GLN A 50 -3.58 -5.30 16.74
CA GLN A 50 -3.84 -6.29 17.80
C GLN A 50 -3.03 -6.00 19.07
N SER A 51 -1.83 -5.47 18.92
CA SER A 51 -0.88 -5.23 20.01
C SER A 51 -0.13 -3.92 19.75
N PRO A 52 -0.77 -2.77 20.01
CA PRO A 52 -0.25 -1.45 19.63
C PRO A 52 1.08 -1.10 20.29
N ASN A 53 1.38 -1.68 21.45
CA ASN A 53 2.62 -1.45 22.17
C ASN A 53 3.79 -2.31 21.65
N THR A 54 3.54 -3.49 21.05
CA THR A 54 4.61 -4.44 20.67
C THR A 54 5.69 -3.81 19.80
N LEU A 55 5.29 -3.09 18.74
CA LEU A 55 6.26 -2.45 17.85
C LEU A 55 7.06 -1.35 18.55
N ARG A 56 6.43 -0.60 19.46
CA ARG A 56 7.09 0.45 20.23
C ARG A 56 8.06 -0.15 21.25
N ASP A 57 7.63 -1.18 21.96
CA ASP A 57 8.40 -1.83 23.01
C ASP A 57 9.64 -2.53 22.41
N GLU A 58 9.52 -3.05 21.19
CA GLU A 58 10.65 -3.58 20.38
C GLU A 58 11.43 -2.49 19.62
N ASN A 59 11.08 -1.21 19.78
CA ASN A 59 11.68 -0.06 19.09
C ASN A 59 11.73 -0.20 17.55
N VAL A 60 10.68 -0.80 16.98
CA VAL A 60 10.50 -1.04 15.55
C VAL A 60 9.58 0.04 14.96
N ASP A 61 10.14 0.88 14.08
CA ASP A 61 9.34 1.74 13.20
C ASP A 61 8.93 0.95 11.94
N PRO A 62 7.62 0.76 11.68
CA PRO A 62 7.15 -0.02 10.54
C PRO A 62 7.59 0.49 9.18
N GLN A 63 7.65 1.82 8.99
CA GLN A 63 8.03 2.42 7.71
C GLN A 63 9.53 2.21 7.47
N GLN A 64 10.35 2.50 8.48
CA GLN A 64 11.79 2.28 8.42
C GLN A 64 12.14 0.80 8.24
N TYR A 65 11.38 -0.10 8.85
CA TYR A 65 11.53 -1.54 8.65
C TYR A 65 11.34 -1.92 7.17
N ILE A 66 10.27 -1.43 6.52
CA ILE A 66 10.01 -1.69 5.09
C ILE A 66 11.11 -1.09 4.21
N TYR A 67 11.52 0.16 4.48
CA TYR A 67 12.57 0.83 3.72
C TYR A 67 13.89 0.06 3.76
N LYS A 68 14.29 -0.39 4.96
CA LYS A 68 15.49 -1.19 5.14
C LYS A 68 15.38 -2.58 4.49
N LYS A 69 14.28 -3.30 4.74
CA LYS A 69 14.10 -4.68 4.24
C LYS A 69 14.14 -4.75 2.71
N TYR A 70 13.53 -3.78 2.03
CA TYR A 70 13.42 -3.79 0.56
C TYR A 70 14.45 -2.91 -0.15
N ALA A 71 15.33 -2.24 0.60
CA ALA A 71 16.29 -1.26 0.09
C ALA A 71 15.62 -0.17 -0.77
N ILE A 72 14.54 0.41 -0.26
CA ILE A 72 13.77 1.48 -0.91
C ILE A 72 13.63 2.68 0.00
N ASP A 73 13.36 3.85 -0.58
CA ASP A 73 13.02 5.07 0.14
C ASP A 73 11.51 5.39 0.03
N SER A 74 11.06 6.38 0.81
CA SER A 74 9.66 6.81 0.86
C SER A 74 9.15 7.30 -0.50
N ILE A 75 10.00 7.99 -1.26
CA ILE A 75 9.65 8.55 -2.58
C ILE A 75 9.45 7.41 -3.57
N THR A 76 10.37 6.45 -3.60
CA THR A 76 10.32 5.27 -4.46
C THR A 76 9.05 4.48 -4.17
N LEU A 77 8.73 4.22 -2.90
CA LEU A 77 7.49 3.53 -2.54
C LEU A 77 6.25 4.30 -2.98
N ALA A 78 6.17 5.61 -2.72
CA ALA A 78 5.02 6.44 -3.07
C ALA A 78 4.79 6.52 -4.59
N GLN A 79 5.86 6.70 -5.37
CA GLN A 79 5.79 6.76 -6.83
C GLN A 79 5.34 5.42 -7.42
N ASN A 80 5.89 4.31 -6.93
CA ASN A 80 5.51 2.98 -7.40
C ASN A 80 4.08 2.62 -7.00
N HIS A 81 3.65 2.93 -5.78
CA HIS A 81 2.26 2.76 -5.37
C HIS A 81 1.33 3.56 -6.29
N LYS A 82 1.63 4.84 -6.57
CA LYS A 82 0.85 5.66 -7.52
C LYS A 82 0.82 5.04 -8.92
N TYR A 83 1.95 4.53 -9.41
CA TYR A 83 2.07 3.87 -10.71
C TYR A 83 1.19 2.63 -10.80
N TYR A 84 1.29 1.71 -9.84
CA TYR A 84 0.46 0.50 -9.83
C TYR A 84 -1.01 0.83 -9.60
N ALA A 85 -1.35 1.77 -8.72
CA ALA A 85 -2.73 2.21 -8.49
C ALA A 85 -3.40 2.81 -9.74
N SER A 86 -2.61 3.34 -10.69
CA SER A 86 -3.11 3.79 -11.99
C SER A 86 -3.50 2.66 -12.93
N LYS A 87 -3.02 1.44 -12.67
CA LYS A 87 -3.25 0.22 -13.44
C LYS A 87 -4.14 -0.74 -12.65
N LEU A 88 -5.45 -0.49 -12.69
CA LEU A 88 -6.43 -1.20 -11.87
C LEU A 88 -6.31 -2.73 -11.91
N GLU A 89 -6.20 -3.32 -13.10
CA GLU A 89 -6.12 -4.79 -13.24
C GLU A 89 -4.83 -5.36 -12.62
N GLU A 90 -3.69 -4.73 -12.86
CA GLU A 90 -2.40 -5.18 -12.30
C GLU A 90 -2.37 -5.01 -10.78
N TYR A 91 -2.93 -3.90 -10.27
CA TYR A 91 -3.02 -3.67 -8.83
C TYR A 91 -3.99 -4.62 -8.13
N ALA A 92 -5.11 -4.96 -8.77
CA ALA A 92 -6.04 -5.96 -8.27
C ALA A 92 -5.35 -7.32 -8.11
N LYS A 93 -4.56 -7.75 -9.10
CA LYS A 93 -3.78 -8.99 -9.03
C LYS A 93 -2.77 -8.99 -7.88
N ILE A 94 -2.07 -7.87 -7.66
CA ILE A 94 -1.17 -7.71 -6.51
C ILE A 94 -1.94 -7.90 -5.19
N GLN A 95 -3.09 -7.23 -5.04
CA GLN A 95 -3.89 -7.32 -3.82
C GLN A 95 -4.48 -8.71 -3.59
N GLU A 96 -4.92 -9.39 -4.65
CA GLU A 96 -5.38 -10.78 -4.59
C GLU A 96 -4.28 -11.73 -4.13
N GLU A 97 -3.06 -11.56 -4.64
CA GLU A 97 -1.89 -12.34 -4.22
C GLU A 97 -1.56 -12.12 -2.73
N VAL A 98 -1.54 -10.85 -2.29
CA VAL A 98 -1.35 -10.49 -0.87
C VAL A 98 -2.42 -11.15 0.00
N LYS A 99 -3.69 -11.02 -0.39
CA LYS A 99 -4.83 -11.62 0.34
C LYS A 99 -4.71 -13.13 0.41
N ALA A 100 -4.35 -13.80 -0.69
CA ALA A 100 -4.16 -15.24 -0.72
C ALA A 100 -3.05 -15.69 0.23
N ARG A 101 -1.93 -14.98 0.27
CA ARG A 101 -0.82 -15.27 1.19
C ARG A 101 -1.21 -15.09 2.65
N VAL A 102 -1.95 -14.03 2.98
CA VAL A 102 -2.47 -13.80 4.34
C VAL A 102 -3.42 -14.93 4.74
N GLN A 103 -4.36 -15.31 3.87
CA GLN A 103 -5.30 -16.39 4.14
C GLN A 103 -4.61 -17.75 4.30
N ALA A 104 -3.60 -18.05 3.47
CA ALA A 104 -2.82 -19.28 3.58
C ALA A 104 -2.12 -19.36 4.94
N ARG A 105 -1.52 -18.26 5.40
CA ARG A 105 -0.86 -18.17 6.71
C ARG A 105 -1.83 -18.27 7.87
N ILE A 106 -3.04 -17.72 7.75
CA ILE A 106 -4.08 -17.89 8.78
C ILE A 106 -4.45 -19.37 8.90
N LYS A 107 -4.72 -20.04 7.77
CA LYS A 107 -5.05 -21.49 7.76
C LYS A 107 -3.94 -22.36 8.31
N GLU A 108 -2.69 -22.04 8.03
CA GLU A 108 -1.51 -22.73 8.57
C GLU A 108 -1.43 -22.64 10.10
N ASN A 109 -1.85 -21.50 10.66
CA ASN A 109 -1.81 -21.21 12.08
C ASN A 109 -3.11 -21.56 12.83
N GLU A 110 -4.14 -22.09 12.15
CA GLU A 110 -5.33 -22.59 12.83
C GLU A 110 -4.95 -23.83 13.66
N PRO A 111 -5.32 -23.91 14.96
CA PRO A 111 -5.08 -25.11 15.75
C PRO A 111 -5.80 -26.27 15.08
N LYS A 112 -5.06 -27.34 14.73
CA LYS A 112 -5.64 -28.58 14.21
C LYS A 112 -6.68 -29.02 15.23
N LYS A 113 -7.96 -29.03 14.84
CA LYS A 113 -9.02 -29.60 15.67
C LYS A 113 -8.69 -31.07 15.85
N ASP A 114 -8.10 -31.42 16.99
CA ASP A 114 -7.97 -32.81 17.40
C ASP A 114 -9.38 -33.40 17.39
N ILE A 115 -9.63 -34.27 16.41
CA ILE A 115 -10.85 -35.05 16.33
C ILE A 115 -10.79 -35.98 17.54
N LYS A 116 -11.40 -35.56 18.66
CA LYS A 116 -11.73 -36.45 19.77
C LYS A 116 -12.69 -37.50 19.21
N LYS A 117 -12.14 -38.69 18.97
CA LYS A 117 -12.88 -39.90 18.63
C LYS A 117 -13.38 -40.56 19.90
#